data_AF-A0A958SEY1-F1
#
_entry.id   AF-A0A958SEY1-F1
#
_cell.length_a   1.000
_cell.length_b   1.000
_cell.length_c   1.000
_cell.angle_alpha   90.00
_cell.angle_beta   90.00
_cell.angle_gamma   90.00
#
_symmetry.space_group_name_H-M   'P 1'
#
loop_
_entity.id
_entity.type
_entity.pdbx_description
1 polymer ?
#
loop_
_entity_poly.entity_id
_entity_poly.type
_entity_poly.pdbx_seq_one_letter_code
_entity_poly.pdbx_strand_id
1 'polypeptide(L)'
;MLAKKIEQTEPVQEKAKAYRFDVFKGAVDANGKVHKLKSVGNGYLVDGCKTYTIYLKTFLEDVFYLLPEQKKMTKADFVILTREPSQNPARKFFWNNVGEGSLLTGENAGLLQLSWDMLGVSDIYLNLYPRNPDGE
;
A
#
# COMPACT_ATOMS: atom_id res chain seq x y z
N MET A 1 -27.73 -21.06 -49.21
CA MET A 1 -27.54 -19.80 -48.44
C MET A 1 -26.46 -20.06 -47.40
N LEU A 2 -25.32 -19.38 -47.48
CA LEU A 2 -24.20 -19.54 -46.56
C LEU A 2 -24.44 -18.66 -45.32
N ALA A 3 -24.60 -19.27 -44.14
CA ALA A 3 -24.71 -18.52 -42.89
C ALA A 3 -23.31 -17.95 -42.52
N LYS A 4 -23.20 -16.62 -42.51
CA LYS A 4 -22.03 -15.92 -41.95
C LYS A 4 -21.99 -16.16 -40.44
N LYS A 5 -20.93 -16.82 -39.98
CA LYS A 5 -20.58 -16.93 -38.57
C LYS A 5 -20.17 -15.53 -38.08
N ILE A 6 -20.96 -14.94 -37.21
CA ILE A 6 -20.63 -13.67 -36.56
C ILE A 6 -19.60 -14.01 -35.48
N GLU A 7 -18.35 -13.59 -35.67
CA GLU A 7 -17.36 -13.56 -34.59
C GLU A 7 -17.80 -12.51 -33.58
N GLN A 8 -18.22 -12.97 -32.40
CA GLN A 8 -18.37 -12.12 -31.23
C GLN A 8 -16.96 -11.82 -30.70
N THR A 9 -16.46 -10.62 -30.96
CA THR A 9 -15.33 -10.06 -30.25
C THR A 9 -15.74 -9.81 -28.80
N GLU A 10 -15.18 -10.56 -27.86
CA GLU A 10 -15.32 -10.27 -26.44
C GLU A 10 -14.80 -8.85 -26.16
N PRO A 11 -15.49 -8.05 -25.32
CA PRO A 11 -15.00 -6.73 -24.96
C PRO A 11 -13.67 -6.90 -24.22
N VAL A 12 -12.62 -6.27 -24.74
CA VAL A 12 -11.32 -6.17 -24.05
C VAL A 12 -11.57 -5.41 -22.75
N GLN A 13 -11.65 -6.13 -21.63
CA GLN A 13 -11.62 -5.52 -20.31
C GLN A 13 -10.28 -4.81 -20.16
N GLU A 14 -10.32 -3.49 -20.25
CA GLU A 14 -9.16 -2.65 -19.98
C GLU A 14 -8.70 -2.93 -18.54
N LYS A 15 -7.56 -3.60 -18.40
CA LYS A 15 -7.04 -3.98 -17.08
C LYS A 15 -6.78 -2.71 -16.29
N ALA A 16 -7.40 -2.59 -15.11
CA ALA A 16 -7.19 -1.45 -14.23
C ALA A 16 -5.69 -1.25 -13.97
N LYS A 17 -5.21 -0.01 -14.18
CA LYS A 17 -3.80 0.34 -14.00
C LYS A 17 -3.42 0.14 -12.53
N ALA A 18 -2.27 -0.48 -12.27
CA ALA A 18 -1.74 -0.65 -10.93
C ALA A 18 -0.42 0.11 -10.79
N TYR A 19 -0.29 0.85 -9.69
CA TYR A 19 0.89 1.63 -9.33
C TYR A 19 1.69 0.87 -8.27
N ARG A 20 3.02 0.84 -8.41
CA ARG A 20 3.93 0.23 -7.45
C ARG A 20 4.74 1.31 -6.74
N PHE A 21 4.85 1.21 -5.44
CA PHE A 21 5.53 2.16 -4.56
C PHE A 21 6.61 1.44 -3.78
N ASP A 22 7.67 2.15 -3.43
CA ASP A 22 8.77 1.58 -2.66
C ASP A 22 8.50 1.75 -1.16
N VAL A 23 8.68 0.65 -0.40
CA VAL A 23 8.71 0.69 1.06
C VAL A 23 10.15 0.50 1.49
N PHE A 24 10.68 1.44 2.27
CA PHE A 24 12.09 1.49 2.59
C PHE A 24 12.35 1.81 4.05
N LYS A 25 13.49 1.32 4.55
CA LYS A 25 14.07 1.78 5.81
C LYS A 25 14.83 3.08 5.56
N GLY A 26 14.57 4.11 6.35
CA GLY A 26 15.23 5.41 6.26
C GLY A 26 16.02 5.80 7.51
N ALA A 27 16.86 6.81 7.38
CA ALA A 27 17.51 7.50 8.50
C ALA A 27 17.24 9.00 8.39
N VAL A 28 17.04 9.64 9.53
CA VAL A 28 16.83 11.10 9.61
C VAL A 28 18.18 11.77 9.84
N ASP A 29 18.52 12.77 9.03
CA ASP A 29 19.74 13.56 9.21
C ASP A 29 19.57 14.66 10.28
N ALA A 30 20.65 15.42 10.52
CA ALA A 30 20.63 16.51 11.49
C ALA A 30 19.63 17.64 11.16
N ASN A 31 19.16 17.74 9.91
CA ASN A 31 18.19 18.72 9.45
C ASN A 31 16.76 18.17 9.46
N GLY A 32 16.55 16.91 9.88
CA GLY A 32 15.23 16.28 9.89
C GLY A 32 14.84 15.65 8.55
N LYS A 33 15.72 15.60 7.56
CA LYS A 33 15.44 15.00 6.25
C LYS A 33 15.61 13.49 6.29
N VAL A 34 14.65 12.77 5.73
CA VAL A 34 14.67 11.31 5.62
C VAL A 34 15.49 10.90 4.40
N HIS A 35 16.54 10.11 4.65
CA HIS A 35 17.34 9.48 3.62
C HIS A 35 17.04 8.00 3.56
N LYS A 36 16.77 7.48 2.36
CA LYS A 36 16.56 6.06 2.14
C LYS A 36 17.86 5.29 2.38
N LEU A 37 17.83 4.30 3.28
CA LEU A 37 18.93 3.36 3.50
C LEU A 37 18.80 2.13 2.62
N LYS A 38 17.63 1.47 2.62
CA LYS A 38 17.37 0.26 1.82
C LYS A 38 15.89 0.01 1.58
N SER A 39 15.54 -0.54 0.41
CA SER A 39 14.18 -1.03 0.14
C SER A 39 13.89 -2.31 0.92
N VAL A 40 12.86 -2.27 1.75
CA VAL A 40 12.42 -3.41 2.59
C VAL A 40 11.08 -4.00 2.15
N GLY A 41 10.40 -3.40 1.18
CA GLY A 41 9.09 -3.86 0.72
C GLY A 41 8.60 -3.09 -0.50
N ASN A 42 7.33 -3.32 -0.85
CA ASN A 42 6.65 -2.56 -1.90
C ASN A 42 5.18 -2.33 -1.51
N GLY A 43 4.64 -1.20 -1.92
CA GLY A 43 3.21 -0.93 -1.91
C GLY A 43 2.61 -1.05 -3.31
N TYR A 44 1.34 -1.41 -3.39
CA TYR A 44 0.57 -1.43 -4.63
C TYR A 44 -0.74 -0.68 -4.44
N LEU A 45 -1.10 0.16 -5.41
CA LEU A 45 -2.41 0.80 -5.47
C LEU A 45 -3.01 0.58 -6.85
N VAL A 46 -4.17 -0.07 -6.92
CA VAL A 46 -4.95 -0.14 -8.16
C VAL A 46 -5.65 1.19 -8.35
N ASP A 47 -5.66 1.70 -9.58
CA ASP A 47 -6.31 2.96 -9.92
C ASP A 47 -7.79 2.94 -9.52
N GLY A 48 -8.28 4.07 -9.00
CA GLY A 48 -9.61 4.19 -8.41
C GLY A 48 -9.80 3.54 -7.02
N CYS A 49 -8.83 2.76 -6.52
CA CYS A 49 -8.87 2.22 -5.16
C CYS A 49 -8.21 3.18 -4.15
N LYS A 50 -8.61 3.07 -2.88
CA LYS A 50 -8.03 3.83 -1.75
C LYS A 50 -7.19 2.98 -0.81
N THR A 51 -7.08 1.69 -1.09
CA THR A 51 -6.38 0.72 -0.25
C THR A 51 -5.06 0.37 -0.90
N TYR A 52 -3.95 0.68 -0.23
CA TYR A 52 -2.66 0.15 -0.65
C TYR A 52 -2.50 -1.27 -0.11
N THR A 53 -1.93 -2.15 -0.93
CA THR A 53 -1.47 -3.46 -0.51
C THR A 53 0.03 -3.39 -0.29
N ILE A 54 0.49 -3.68 0.92
CA ILE A 54 1.88 -3.58 1.34
C ILE A 54 2.46 -4.98 1.56
N TYR A 55 3.60 -5.23 0.90
CA TYR A 55 4.39 -6.44 1.06
C TYR A 55 5.75 -6.09 1.65
N LEU A 56 6.10 -6.70 2.78
CA LEU A 56 7.40 -6.55 3.41
C LEU A 56 8.26 -7.78 3.09
N LYS A 57 9.48 -7.57 2.61
CA LYS A 57 10.37 -8.65 2.13
C LYS A 57 10.72 -9.69 3.21
N THR A 58 10.72 -9.29 4.47
CA THR A 58 11.00 -10.20 5.60
C THR A 58 9.80 -11.13 5.90
N PHE A 59 8.59 -10.69 5.57
CA PHE A 59 7.34 -11.38 5.88
C PHE A 59 6.71 -11.89 4.59
N LEU A 60 7.26 -12.99 4.06
CA LEU A 60 7.01 -13.46 2.69
C LEU A 60 5.53 -13.80 2.40
N GLU A 61 4.80 -14.27 3.42
CA GLU A 61 3.42 -14.70 3.29
C GLU A 61 2.42 -13.66 3.79
N ASP A 62 2.90 -12.63 4.50
CA ASP A 62 2.04 -11.63 5.11
C ASP A 62 1.72 -10.50 4.13
N VAL A 63 0.46 -10.09 4.17
CA VAL A 63 -0.04 -8.95 3.41
C VAL A 63 -0.62 -7.94 4.37
N PHE A 64 -0.09 -6.73 4.32
CA PHE A 64 -0.60 -5.59 5.07
C PHE A 64 -1.41 -4.70 4.14
N TYR A 65 -2.37 -3.99 4.71
CA TYR A 65 -3.22 -3.06 3.97
C TYR A 65 -3.17 -1.70 4.61
N LEU A 66 -2.98 -0.67 3.80
CA LEU A 66 -2.99 0.70 4.27
C LEU A 66 -4.25 1.40 3.76
N LEU A 67 -5.04 1.96 4.67
CA LEU A 67 -6.28 2.68 4.36
C LEU A 67 -6.29 4.04 5.06
N PRO A 68 -6.89 5.08 4.46
CA PRO A 68 -7.08 6.36 5.14
C PRO A 68 -7.85 6.17 6.45
N GLU A 69 -7.39 6.81 7.51
CA GLU A 69 -8.11 6.82 8.79
C GLU A 69 -9.42 7.61 8.64
N GLN A 70 -10.54 6.99 9.00
CA GLN A 70 -11.88 7.55 8.82
C GLN A 70 -12.49 8.05 10.13
N LYS A 71 -12.13 7.41 11.24
CA LYS A 71 -12.73 7.63 12.56
C LYS A 71 -12.01 8.73 13.35
N LYS A 72 -10.89 9.25 12.85
CA LYS A 72 -10.06 10.32 13.47
C LYS A 72 -9.79 10.10 14.97
N MET A 73 -9.75 8.83 15.41
CA MET A 73 -9.50 8.52 16.82
C MET A 73 -8.03 8.76 17.19
N THR A 74 -7.16 8.79 16.19
CA THR A 74 -5.73 9.06 16.32
C THR A 74 -5.35 10.23 15.41
N LYS A 75 -4.12 10.73 15.56
CA LYS A 75 -3.56 11.78 14.69
C LYS A 75 -3.03 11.22 13.36
N ALA A 76 -3.13 9.92 13.13
CA ALA A 76 -2.64 9.28 11.93
C ALA A 76 -3.52 9.62 10.72
N ASP A 77 -2.88 9.67 9.56
CA ASP A 77 -3.56 9.84 8.27
C ASP A 77 -4.05 8.49 7.71
N PHE A 78 -3.38 7.41 8.09
CA PHE A 78 -3.66 6.05 7.64
C PHE A 78 -3.55 5.03 8.78
N VAL A 79 -4.23 3.90 8.60
CA VAL A 79 -4.10 2.70 9.43
C VAL A 79 -3.51 1.54 8.64
N ILE A 80 -2.68 0.74 9.30
CA ILE A 80 -2.11 -0.50 8.78
C ILE A 80 -2.95 -1.65 9.33
N LEU A 81 -3.49 -2.46 8.43
CA LEU A 81 -4.38 -3.56 8.78
C LEU A 81 -3.83 -4.90 8.28
N THR A 82 -4.13 -5.97 9.02
CA THR A 82 -4.11 -7.34 8.49
C THR A 82 -5.55 -7.83 8.27
N ARG A 83 -5.69 -8.92 7.50
CA ARG A 83 -6.96 -9.61 7.30
C ARG A 83 -6.86 -11.04 7.79
N GLU A 84 -7.88 -11.49 8.49
CA GLU A 84 -8.06 -12.89 8.86
C GLU A 84 -9.38 -13.40 8.27
N PRO A 85 -9.47 -14.68 7.87
CA PRO A 85 -10.75 -15.27 7.50
C PRO A 85 -11.76 -15.12 8.64
N SER A 86 -12.94 -14.59 8.35
CA SER A 86 -13.97 -14.49 9.37
C SER A 86 -14.66 -15.84 9.57
N GLN A 87 -14.99 -16.17 10.82
CA GLN A 87 -15.92 -17.25 11.13
C GLN A 87 -17.38 -16.87 10.83
N ASN A 88 -17.66 -15.58 10.60
CA ASN A 88 -19.00 -15.10 10.28
C ASN A 88 -19.27 -15.22 8.77
N PRO A 89 -20.27 -16.00 8.32
CA PRO A 89 -20.60 -16.15 6.89
C PRO A 89 -20.93 -14.85 6.17
N ALA A 90 -21.42 -13.83 6.89
CA ALA A 90 -21.79 -12.54 6.32
C ALA A 90 -20.59 -11.62 6.05
N ARG A 91 -19.40 -11.93 6.59
CA ARG A 91 -18.18 -11.12 6.41
C ARG A 91 -17.06 -12.01 5.93
N LYS A 92 -16.46 -11.70 4.78
CA LYS A 92 -15.34 -12.51 4.29
C LYS A 92 -14.10 -12.43 5.18
N PHE A 93 -13.84 -11.26 5.76
CA PHE A 93 -12.63 -11.00 6.54
C PHE A 93 -12.92 -10.26 7.84
N PHE A 94 -12.13 -10.57 8.86
CA PHE A 94 -11.91 -9.72 10.02
C PHE A 94 -10.67 -8.85 9.77
N TRP A 95 -10.74 -7.59 10.19
CA TRP A 95 -9.68 -6.62 9.95
C TRP A 95 -9.09 -6.18 11.28
N ASN A 96 -7.79 -6.38 11.45
CA ASN A 96 -7.07 -6.04 12.67
C ASN A 96 -6.19 -4.82 12.39
N ASN A 97 -6.29 -3.79 13.21
CA ASN A 97 -5.32 -2.69 13.19
C ASN A 97 -4.02 -3.15 13.86
N VAL A 98 -2.91 -2.96 13.18
CA VAL A 98 -1.56 -3.37 13.61
C VAL A 98 -0.53 -2.23 13.51
N GLY A 99 -0.99 -1.01 13.22
CA GLY A 99 -0.12 0.14 13.09
C GLY A 99 -0.75 1.31 12.35
N GLU A 100 0.05 2.34 12.13
CA GLU A 100 -0.39 3.64 11.64
C GLU A 100 0.55 4.20 10.57
N GLY A 101 0.02 5.10 9.75
CA GLY A 101 0.76 5.87 8.76
C GLY A 101 0.53 7.37 8.95
N SER A 102 1.62 8.16 8.97
CA SER A 102 1.57 9.62 9.07
C SER A 102 2.24 10.27 7.87
N LEU A 103 1.54 11.19 7.21
CA LEU A 103 2.08 11.96 6.09
C LEU A 103 3.13 12.93 6.59
N LEU A 104 4.29 12.91 5.95
CA LEU A 104 5.35 13.86 6.24
C LEU A 104 5.16 15.14 5.42
N THR A 105 5.63 16.25 5.98
CA THR A 105 5.52 17.60 5.41
C THR A 105 6.91 18.21 5.19
N GLY A 106 6.97 19.40 4.59
CA GLY A 106 8.22 20.12 4.33
C GLY A 106 9.12 19.36 3.36
N GLU A 107 10.41 19.22 3.70
CA GLU A 107 11.41 18.56 2.85
C GLU A 107 11.16 17.05 2.67
N ASN A 108 10.31 16.44 3.50
CA ASN A 108 9.92 15.04 3.43
C ASN A 108 8.54 14.85 2.78
N ALA A 109 7.96 15.90 2.18
CA ALA A 109 6.68 15.80 1.48
C ALA A 109 6.71 14.70 0.40
N GLY A 110 5.63 13.92 0.32
CA GLY A 110 5.57 12.74 -0.54
C GLY A 110 6.04 11.44 0.12
N LEU A 111 6.43 11.49 1.39
CA LEU A 111 6.67 10.31 2.22
C LEU A 111 5.53 10.09 3.22
N LEU A 112 5.23 8.82 3.46
CA LEU A 112 4.38 8.36 4.55
C LEU A 112 5.24 7.55 5.51
N GLN A 113 5.38 8.01 6.76
CA GLN A 113 6.05 7.25 7.82
C GLN A 113 5.11 6.16 8.32
N LEU A 114 5.61 4.93 8.38
CA LEU A 114 4.87 3.75 8.81
C LEU A 114 5.38 3.29 10.17
N SER A 115 4.46 3.05 11.10
CA SER A 115 4.74 2.57 12.45
C SER A 115 3.90 1.34 12.75
N TRP A 116 4.56 0.22 13.09
CA TRP A 116 3.87 -1.00 13.53
C TRP A 116 3.91 -1.11 15.04
N ASP A 117 2.75 -1.37 15.66
CA ASP A 117 2.57 -1.35 17.11
C ASP A 117 3.52 -2.32 17.83
N MET A 118 3.65 -3.54 17.29
CA MET A 118 4.43 -4.61 17.94
C MET A 118 5.91 -4.63 17.56
N LEU A 119 6.30 -3.96 16.47
CA LEU A 119 7.70 -3.98 16.02
C LEU A 119 8.52 -2.87 16.70
N GLY A 120 7.87 -1.82 17.23
CA GLY A 120 8.57 -0.67 17.79
C GLY A 120 9.45 0.07 16.76
N VAL A 121 9.21 -0.16 15.47
CA VAL A 121 9.97 0.42 14.36
C VAL A 121 9.13 1.52 13.71
N SER A 122 9.67 2.73 13.70
CA SER A 122 9.11 3.91 13.02
C SER A 122 10.04 4.44 11.91
N ASP A 123 11.10 3.70 11.57
CA ASP A 123 12.07 4.07 10.53
C ASP A 123 11.74 3.48 9.16
N ILE A 124 10.50 3.05 8.97
CA ILE A 124 9.98 2.55 7.69
C ILE A 124 9.11 3.61 7.05
N TYR A 125 9.28 3.80 5.74
CA TYR A 125 8.59 4.82 4.97
C TYR A 125 8.05 4.22 3.68
N LEU A 126 6.91 4.72 3.23
CA LEU A 126 6.35 4.51 1.90
C LEU A 126 6.57 5.78 1.07
N ASN A 127 7.17 5.64 -0.11
CA ASN A 127 7.21 6.71 -1.09
C ASN A 127 5.85 6.79 -1.81
N LEU A 128 5.20 7.95 -1.81
CA LEU A 128 3.90 8.16 -2.45
C LEU A 128 3.99 8.48 -3.94
N TYR A 129 5.19 8.59 -4.48
CA TYR A 129 5.43 8.63 -5.91
C TYR A 129 5.69 7.21 -6.41
N PRO A 130 4.88 6.71 -7.36
CA PRO A 130 5.05 5.35 -7.86
C PRO A 130 6.40 5.24 -8.57
N ARG A 131 7.03 4.07 -8.48
CA ARG A 131 8.13 3.71 -9.36
C ARG A 131 7.61 3.74 -10.79
N ASN A 132 8.37 4.38 -11.69
CA ASN A 132 8.14 4.20 -13.10
C ASN A 132 8.17 2.70 -13.42
N PRO A 133 7.19 2.18 -14.18
CA PRO A 133 7.22 0.79 -14.66
C PRO A 133 8.44 0.54 -15.56
N ASP A 134 8.93 1.60 -16.20
CA ASP A 134 10.14 1.62 -17.02
C ASP A 134 11.36 1.84 -16.13
N GLY A 135 11.65 0.88 -15.26
CA GLY A 135 12.84 0.90 -14.42
C GLY A 135 14.15 0.68 -15.20
N GLU A 136 14.32 1.36 -16.33
CA GLU A 136 15.53 1.73 -17.09
C GLU A 136 15.28 3.08 -17.79
#